data_AF-A0A2D0PCI7-F1
#
_entry.id   AF-A0A2D0PCI7-F1
#
_cell.length_a   1.000
_cell.length_b   1.000
_cell.length_c   1.000
_cell.angle_alpha   90.00
_cell.angle_beta   90.00
_cell.angle_gamma   90.00
#
_symmetry.space_group_name_H-M   'P 1'
#
loop_
_entity.id
_entity.type
_entity.pdbx_description
1 polymer ?
#
loop_
_entity_poly.entity_id
_entity_poly.type
_entity_poly.pdbx_seq_one_letter_code
_entity_poly.pdbx_strand_id
1 'polypeptide(L)'
;MVSHVTSIVSLFALLLGLAECAKCPYAKFTPQHSFCKAPNPKCTILERGLQPADKQRLVDLHNMYREKVASGNETQAGKLPTATNMYEMVWDDELASIAQKWAEQCIYDHDCDECRQVEQILKLDKIFTEQGSSNQPTKHDWDRMVKKLVRRGLYVR
;
A
#
# COMPACT_ATOMS: atom_id res chain seq x y z
N MET A 1 -37.78 3.49 -48.37
CA MET A 1 -37.66 2.54 -47.23
C MET A 1 -36.25 2.49 -46.60
N VAL A 2 -35.25 3.22 -47.12
CA VAL A 2 -33.86 3.13 -46.63
C VAL A 2 -33.54 4.17 -45.52
N SER A 3 -34.27 5.30 -45.46
CA SER A 3 -34.01 6.38 -44.51
C SER A 3 -34.47 6.11 -43.06
N HIS A 4 -35.39 5.17 -42.83
CA HIS A 4 -35.85 4.83 -41.48
C HIS A 4 -34.92 3.83 -40.77
N VAL A 5 -34.17 3.02 -41.53
CA VAL A 5 -33.27 2.00 -40.97
C VAL A 5 -31.98 2.64 -40.45
N THR A 6 -31.46 3.68 -41.12
CA THR A 6 -30.25 4.39 -40.68
C THR A 6 -30.45 5.23 -39.43
N SER A 7 -31.66 5.76 -39.21
CA SER A 7 -31.98 6.58 -38.03
C SER A 7 -32.08 5.76 -36.74
N ILE A 8 -32.52 4.49 -36.84
CA ILE A 8 -32.62 3.56 -35.69
C ILE A 8 -31.24 3.04 -35.26
N VAL A 9 -30.34 2.78 -36.22
CA VAL A 9 -28.97 2.31 -35.95
C VAL A 9 -28.15 3.38 -35.21
N SER A 10 -28.34 4.65 -35.56
CA SER A 10 -27.67 5.78 -34.87
C SER A 10 -28.17 6.03 -33.45
N LEU A 11 -29.44 5.72 -33.15
CA LEU A 11 -30.01 5.87 -31.81
C LEU A 11 -29.51 4.78 -30.84
N PHE A 12 -29.25 3.56 -31.33
CA PHE A 12 -28.67 2.47 -30.54
C PHE A 12 -27.17 2.69 -30.24
N ALA A 13 -26.44 3.37 -31.14
CA ALA A 13 -25.03 3.70 -30.94
C ALA A 13 -24.80 4.77 -29.85
N LEU A 14 -25.81 5.60 -29.52
CA LEU A 14 -25.72 6.60 -28.45
C LEU A 14 -26.07 6.05 -27.05
N LEU A 15 -26.79 4.91 -26.96
CA LEU A 15 -27.11 4.25 -25.69
C LEU A 15 -26.05 3.23 -25.25
N LEU A 16 -25.13 2.89 -26.14
CA LEU A 16 -23.92 2.12 -25.84
C LEU A 16 -22.72 3.07 -25.77
N GLY A 17 -22.87 4.21 -25.09
CA GLY A 17 -21.75 4.90 -24.48
C GLY A 17 -21.15 3.94 -23.46
N LEU A 18 -20.31 3.03 -23.95
CA LEU A 18 -19.61 2.04 -23.14
C LEU A 18 -18.85 2.83 -22.09
N ALA A 19 -19.32 2.73 -20.85
CA ALA A 19 -18.47 2.99 -19.71
C ALA A 19 -17.32 1.98 -19.83
N GLU A 20 -16.25 2.39 -20.50
CA GLU A 20 -14.99 1.68 -20.45
C GLU A 20 -14.56 1.73 -18.98
N CYS A 21 -14.84 0.65 -18.26
CA CYS A 21 -14.27 0.47 -16.93
C CYS A 21 -12.77 0.66 -17.08
N ALA A 22 -12.23 1.72 -16.49
CA ALA A 22 -10.80 1.97 -16.49
C ALA A 22 -10.10 0.69 -16.03
N LYS A 23 -9.38 0.02 -16.94
CA LYS A 23 -8.68 -1.23 -16.63
C LYS A 23 -7.64 -0.91 -15.56
N CYS A 24 -7.53 -1.78 -14.57
CA CYS A 24 -6.56 -1.58 -13.49
C CYS A 24 -5.13 -1.51 -14.06
N PRO A 25 -4.35 -0.45 -13.74
CA PRO A 25 -3.02 -0.26 -14.32
C PRO A 25 -2.02 -1.35 -13.91
N TYR A 26 -2.24 -2.00 -12.76
CA TYR A 26 -1.36 -3.06 -12.25
C TYR A 26 -1.75 -4.46 -12.71
N ALA A 27 -2.82 -4.61 -13.49
CA ALA A 27 -3.20 -5.91 -14.05
C ALA A 27 -2.11 -6.49 -14.98
N LYS A 28 -1.16 -5.66 -15.42
CA LYS A 28 0.03 -6.07 -16.18
C LYS A 28 1.01 -6.95 -15.38
N PHE A 29 1.06 -6.80 -14.06
CA PHE A 29 1.89 -7.64 -13.18
C PHE A 29 1.16 -8.94 -12.87
N THR A 30 -0.07 -8.82 -12.39
CA THR A 30 -0.95 -9.95 -12.13
C THR A 30 -2.41 -9.52 -12.12
N PRO A 31 -3.36 -10.33 -12.63
CA PRO A 31 -4.79 -10.03 -12.53
C PRO A 31 -5.30 -9.94 -11.08
N GLN A 32 -4.57 -10.52 -10.12
CA GLN A 32 -4.93 -10.53 -8.69
C GLN A 32 -4.25 -9.39 -7.90
N HIS A 33 -3.62 -8.43 -8.56
CA HIS A 33 -2.85 -7.36 -7.92
C HIS A 33 -3.69 -6.62 -6.87
N SER A 34 -3.10 -6.34 -5.71
CA SER A 34 -3.78 -5.76 -4.54
C SER A 34 -4.48 -4.47 -4.89
N PHE A 35 -3.85 -3.60 -5.68
CA PHE A 35 -4.45 -2.36 -6.17
C PHE A 35 -5.77 -2.57 -6.94
N CYS A 36 -5.89 -3.69 -7.64
CA CYS A 36 -7.05 -4.00 -8.48
C CYS A 36 -8.22 -4.59 -7.70
N LYS A 37 -8.03 -4.93 -6.41
CA LYS A 37 -9.08 -5.52 -5.60
C LYS A 37 -10.11 -4.47 -5.21
N ALA A 38 -11.39 -4.84 -5.29
CA ALA A 38 -12.44 -4.10 -4.62
C ALA A 38 -12.30 -4.25 -3.09
N PRO A 39 -12.80 -3.31 -2.29
CA PRO A 39 -12.89 -3.48 -0.85
C PRO A 39 -13.66 -4.76 -0.49
N ASN A 40 -13.18 -5.50 0.52
CA ASN A 40 -13.87 -6.69 0.99
C ASN A 40 -15.21 -6.26 1.63
N PRO A 41 -16.38 -6.74 1.16
CA PRO A 41 -17.68 -6.33 1.70
C PRO A 41 -17.88 -6.71 3.17
N LYS A 42 -17.07 -7.64 3.72
CA LYS A 42 -17.08 -8.00 5.15
C LYS A 42 -16.21 -7.06 6.01
N CYS A 43 -15.44 -6.17 5.39
CA CYS A 43 -14.55 -5.23 6.05
C CYS A 43 -15.29 -3.90 6.29
N THR A 44 -15.57 -3.57 7.55
CA THR A 44 -16.09 -2.25 7.92
C THR A 44 -14.95 -1.24 7.94
N ILE A 45 -14.82 -0.46 6.87
CA ILE A 45 -13.76 0.55 6.74
C ILE A 45 -14.18 1.81 7.50
N LEU A 46 -13.45 2.10 8.59
CA LEU A 46 -13.72 3.27 9.44
C LEU A 46 -13.06 4.55 8.88
N GLU A 47 -11.87 4.43 8.32
CA GLU A 47 -11.09 5.53 7.75
C GLU A 47 -10.26 5.02 6.56
N ARG A 48 -9.94 5.92 5.62
CA ARG A 48 -9.05 5.65 4.49
C ARG A 48 -7.93 6.67 4.44
N GLY A 49 -6.75 6.21 4.09
CA GLY A 49 -5.57 7.05 3.97
C GLY A 49 -5.04 7.48 5.32
N LEU A 50 -4.00 8.31 5.28
CA LEU A 50 -3.33 8.86 6.43
C LEU A 50 -3.25 10.37 6.30
N GLN A 51 -3.34 11.06 7.43
CA GLN A 51 -3.11 12.50 7.46
C GLN A 51 -1.64 12.80 7.12
N PRO A 52 -1.32 13.97 6.54
CA PRO A 52 0.05 14.34 6.20
C PRO A 52 1.04 14.22 7.37
N ALA A 53 0.60 14.58 8.58
CA ALA A 53 1.41 14.44 9.79
C ALA A 53 1.73 12.98 10.14
N ASP A 54 0.80 12.05 9.90
CA ASP A 54 1.01 10.62 10.12
C ASP A 54 1.97 10.02 9.09
N LYS A 55 1.82 10.42 7.82
CA LYS A 55 2.75 10.04 6.74
C LYS A 55 4.18 10.44 7.09
N GLN A 56 4.38 11.70 7.47
CA GLN A 56 5.70 12.21 7.88
C GLN A 56 6.22 11.46 9.12
N ARG A 57 5.38 11.30 10.16
CA ARG A 57 5.77 10.61 11.38
C ARG A 57 6.23 9.17 11.13
N LEU A 58 5.55 8.45 10.23
CA LEU A 58 5.94 7.09 9.86
C LEU A 58 7.31 7.06 9.20
N VAL A 59 7.55 7.91 8.20
CA VAL A 59 8.86 8.00 7.52
C VAL A 59 9.96 8.38 8.52
N ASP A 60 9.73 9.37 9.37
CA ASP A 60 10.70 9.79 10.40
C ASP A 60 11.06 8.65 11.33
N LEU A 61 10.06 7.89 11.80
CA LEU A 61 10.28 6.73 12.66
C LEU A 61 11.09 5.64 11.95
N HIS A 62 10.75 5.32 10.69
CA HIS A 62 11.52 4.38 9.88
C HIS A 62 12.98 4.83 9.72
N ASN A 63 13.21 6.09 9.36
CA ASN A 63 14.56 6.64 9.14
C ASN A 63 15.38 6.69 10.43
N MET A 64 14.79 7.11 11.54
CA MET A 64 15.44 7.10 12.86
C MET A 64 15.91 5.69 13.23
N TYR A 65 15.07 4.65 13.05
CA TYR A 65 15.48 3.29 13.37
C TYR A 65 16.48 2.71 12.36
N ARG A 66 16.36 3.05 11.06
CA ARG A 66 17.34 2.67 10.02
C ARG A 66 18.73 3.24 10.32
N GLU A 67 18.81 4.51 10.69
CA GLU A 67 20.05 5.17 11.12
C GLU A 67 20.63 4.50 12.36
N LYS A 68 19.78 4.18 13.34
CA LYS A 68 20.20 3.52 14.58
C LYS A 68 20.76 2.11 14.34
N VAL A 69 20.18 1.37 13.39
CA VAL A 69 20.73 0.09 12.92
C VAL A 69 22.05 0.31 12.18
N ALA A 70 22.10 1.24 11.23
CA ALA A 70 23.28 1.51 10.42
C ALA A 70 24.51 1.90 11.26
N SER A 71 24.29 2.72 12.29
CA SER A 71 25.31 3.16 13.25
C SER A 71 25.65 2.12 14.33
N GLY A 72 24.97 0.97 14.37
CA GLY A 72 25.20 -0.10 15.35
C GLY A 72 24.68 0.20 16.76
N ASN A 73 23.83 1.23 16.88
CA ASN A 73 23.28 1.68 18.16
C ASN A 73 21.95 0.98 18.51
N GLU A 74 21.41 0.12 17.65
CA GLU A 74 20.15 -0.59 17.92
C GLU A 74 20.35 -1.82 18.81
N THR A 75 19.80 -1.76 20.03
CA THR A 75 19.98 -2.77 21.08
C THR A 75 18.74 -3.62 21.35
N GLN A 76 17.55 -3.23 20.85
CA GLN A 76 16.28 -3.87 21.20
C GLN A 76 15.99 -5.13 20.37
N ALA A 77 16.76 -5.37 19.31
CA ALA A 77 16.59 -6.51 18.41
C ALA A 77 17.83 -7.44 18.43
N GLY A 78 18.50 -7.55 19.59
CA GLY A 78 19.62 -8.48 19.76
C GLY A 78 20.93 -8.03 19.11
N LYS A 79 21.20 -6.72 19.06
CA LYS A 79 22.36 -6.09 18.40
C LYS A 79 22.43 -6.46 16.91
N LEU A 80 21.63 -5.74 16.13
CA LEU A 80 21.63 -5.88 14.67
C LEU A 80 23.02 -5.49 14.10
N PRO A 81 23.47 -6.13 13.01
CA PRO A 81 24.70 -5.73 12.34
C PRO A 81 24.61 -4.29 11.84
N THR A 82 25.74 -3.58 11.83
CA THR A 82 25.85 -2.28 11.18
C THR A 82 25.61 -2.41 9.67
N ALA A 83 25.15 -1.34 9.05
CA ALA A 83 24.87 -1.29 7.62
C ALA A 83 25.62 -0.13 6.98
N THR A 84 26.33 -0.38 5.87
CA THR A 84 27.13 0.62 5.15
C THR A 84 26.36 1.32 4.01
N ASN A 85 25.16 0.82 3.66
CA ASN A 85 24.38 1.31 2.52
C ASN A 85 22.88 1.49 2.86
N MET A 86 22.61 2.06 4.03
CA MET A 86 21.24 2.27 4.53
C MET A 86 20.74 3.67 4.13
N TYR A 87 20.04 3.78 3.01
CA TYR A 87 19.49 5.06 2.54
C TYR A 87 18.28 5.52 3.35
N GLU A 88 18.07 6.83 3.37
CA GLU A 88 16.86 7.45 3.90
C GLU A 88 15.64 7.06 3.05
N MET A 89 14.54 6.69 3.71
CA MET A 89 13.27 6.43 3.06
C MET A 89 12.51 7.74 2.84
N VAL A 90 11.78 7.80 1.75
CA VAL A 90 10.81 8.86 1.46
C VAL A 90 9.41 8.27 1.36
N TRP A 91 8.40 9.08 1.60
CA TRP A 91 7.02 8.66 1.38
C TRP A 91 6.75 8.47 -0.11
N ASP A 92 6.05 7.40 -0.45
CA ASP A 92 5.63 7.10 -1.81
C ASP A 92 4.11 6.85 -1.82
N ASP A 93 3.36 7.70 -2.53
CA ASP A 93 1.90 7.60 -2.58
C ASP A 93 1.42 6.41 -3.43
N GLU A 94 2.22 5.92 -4.38
CA GLU A 94 1.92 4.71 -5.16
C GLU A 94 1.89 3.49 -4.23
N LEU A 95 2.98 3.25 -3.50
CA LEU A 95 3.10 2.17 -2.53
C LEU A 95 2.02 2.28 -1.43
N ALA A 96 1.78 3.50 -0.93
CA ALA A 96 0.74 3.73 0.07
C ALA A 96 -0.66 3.37 -0.44
N SER A 97 -0.97 3.67 -1.70
CA SER A 97 -2.26 3.34 -2.31
C SER A 97 -2.47 1.83 -2.46
N ILE A 98 -1.41 1.09 -2.81
CA ILE A 98 -1.42 -0.38 -2.90
C ILE A 98 -1.60 -0.98 -1.50
N ALA A 99 -0.88 -0.48 -0.52
CA ALA A 99 -1.00 -0.91 0.87
C ALA A 99 -2.42 -0.66 1.43
N GLN A 100 -3.00 0.50 1.13
CA GLN A 100 -4.38 0.81 1.51
C GLN A 100 -5.37 -0.17 0.88
N LYS A 101 -5.21 -0.51 -0.40
CA LYS A 101 -6.07 -1.48 -1.10
C LYS A 101 -6.01 -2.88 -0.48
N TRP A 102 -4.83 -3.29 -0.01
CA TRP A 102 -4.69 -4.51 0.76
C TRP A 102 -5.32 -4.40 2.16
N ALA A 103 -5.18 -3.25 2.83
CA ALA A 103 -5.83 -3.01 4.12
C ALA A 103 -7.36 -3.05 4.06
N GLU A 104 -7.95 -2.61 2.94
CA GLU A 104 -9.39 -2.72 2.67
C GLU A 104 -9.88 -4.18 2.53
N GLN A 105 -8.98 -5.17 2.52
CA GLN A 105 -9.36 -6.57 2.57
C GLN A 105 -9.63 -7.07 4.00
N CYS A 106 -9.19 -6.34 5.03
CA CYS A 106 -9.25 -6.74 6.44
C CYS A 106 -8.65 -8.14 6.72
N ILE A 107 -7.58 -8.50 6.00
CA ILE A 107 -6.84 -9.75 6.20
C ILE A 107 -5.53 -9.43 6.89
N TYR A 108 -5.31 -9.99 8.07
CA TYR A 108 -4.04 -9.87 8.80
C TYR A 108 -3.01 -10.90 8.27
N ASP A 109 -2.60 -10.71 7.02
CA ASP A 109 -1.58 -11.51 6.34
C ASP A 109 -0.90 -10.65 5.27
N HIS A 110 0.21 -11.13 4.71
CA HIS A 110 0.80 -10.54 3.53
C HIS A 110 -0.03 -10.89 2.28
N ASP A 111 -0.09 -9.96 1.33
CA ASP A 111 -0.50 -10.29 -0.02
C ASP A 111 0.58 -11.10 -0.75
N CYS A 112 0.25 -11.61 -1.94
CA CYS A 112 1.23 -12.31 -2.74
C CYS A 112 2.35 -11.38 -3.22
N ASP A 113 3.54 -11.91 -3.48
CA ASP A 113 4.70 -11.11 -3.85
C ASP A 113 4.48 -10.34 -5.16
N GLU A 114 3.83 -10.96 -6.15
CA GLU A 114 3.45 -10.34 -7.41
C GLU A 114 2.32 -9.31 -7.25
N CYS A 115 1.53 -9.43 -6.18
CA CYS A 115 0.33 -8.64 -5.94
C CYS A 115 0.62 -7.19 -5.52
N ARG A 116 1.88 -6.87 -5.19
CA ARG A 116 2.32 -5.55 -4.74
C ARG A 116 3.46 -4.97 -5.59
N GLN A 117 3.64 -5.50 -6.79
CA GLN A 117 4.68 -5.03 -7.71
C GLN A 117 4.33 -3.66 -8.30
N VAL A 118 5.33 -2.79 -8.35
CA VAL A 118 5.25 -1.46 -9.00
C VAL A 118 6.27 -1.37 -10.14
N GLU A 119 6.04 -0.45 -11.08
CA GLU A 119 6.95 -0.26 -12.21
C GLU A 119 8.12 0.62 -11.77
N GLN A 120 9.25 -0.03 -11.45
CA GLN A 120 10.52 0.62 -11.08
C GLN A 120 10.45 1.63 -9.93
N ILE A 121 10.69 1.14 -8.72
CA ILE A 121 11.40 1.92 -7.71
C ILE A 121 12.72 1.19 -7.50
N LEU A 122 13.85 1.90 -7.55
CA LEU A 122 15.17 1.37 -7.16
C LEU A 122 14.98 0.46 -5.95
N LYS A 123 15.31 -0.83 -6.10
CA LYS A 123 15.09 -1.90 -5.10
C LYS A 123 15.43 -1.41 -3.70
N LEU A 124 14.44 -0.90 -2.98
CA LEU A 124 14.50 -0.60 -1.56
C LEU A 124 13.23 -1.22 -0.99
N ASP A 125 13.47 -2.09 -0.04
CA ASP A 125 12.68 -3.27 0.23
C ASP A 125 11.23 -3.03 0.65
N LYS A 126 10.40 -4.01 0.26
CA LYS A 126 9.17 -4.50 0.89
C LYS A 126 8.39 -3.46 1.70
N ILE A 127 7.24 -3.04 1.14
CA ILE A 127 6.17 -2.34 1.86
C ILE A 127 5.90 -3.08 3.18
N PHE A 128 6.21 -2.44 4.31
CA PHE A 128 5.91 -2.97 5.64
C PHE A 128 4.42 -2.80 5.93
N THR A 129 3.63 -3.85 5.77
CA THR A 129 2.22 -3.85 6.20
C THR A 129 2.11 -4.47 7.59
N GLU A 130 1.96 -3.63 8.63
CA GLU A 130 1.40 -4.07 9.92
C GLU A 130 0.04 -3.39 10.12
N GLN A 131 -1.03 -4.18 10.20
CA GLN A 131 -2.37 -3.68 10.54
C GLN A 131 -2.62 -3.85 12.04
N GLY A 132 -3.07 -2.76 12.69
CA GLY A 132 -3.57 -2.80 14.05
C GLY A 132 -5.10 -2.81 14.06
N SER A 133 -5.72 -3.75 14.78
CA SER A 133 -7.14 -3.71 15.09
C SER A 133 -7.33 -3.08 16.48
N SER A 134 -7.99 -1.92 16.56
CA SER A 134 -8.51 -1.39 17.83
C SER A 134 -10.02 -1.17 17.74
N ASN A 135 -10.75 -1.59 18.77
CA ASN A 135 -12.20 -1.39 18.92
C ASN A 135 -12.58 0.06 19.28
N GLN A 136 -11.66 1.01 19.12
CA GLN A 136 -11.80 2.43 19.41
C GLN A 136 -10.85 3.19 18.45
N PRO A 137 -11.27 4.31 17.84
CA PRO A 137 -10.37 5.22 17.12
C PRO A 137 -9.55 6.00 18.15
N THR A 138 -8.66 5.32 18.86
CA THR A 138 -7.63 6.01 19.64
C THR A 138 -6.56 6.52 18.68
N LYS A 139 -6.04 7.73 18.94
CA LYS A 139 -4.89 8.33 18.24
C LYS A 139 -3.88 7.25 17.84
N HIS A 140 -3.59 7.14 16.54
CA HIS A 140 -2.66 6.12 16.04
C HIS A 140 -1.31 6.22 16.77
N ASP A 141 -0.93 5.14 17.44
CA ASP A 141 0.35 5.04 18.15
C ASP A 141 1.39 4.43 17.21
N TRP A 142 1.83 5.24 16.24
CA TRP A 142 2.82 4.84 15.22
C TRP A 142 4.14 4.44 15.85
N ASP A 143 4.56 5.15 16.90
CA ASP A 143 5.75 4.84 17.69
C ASP A 143 5.76 3.39 18.19
N ARG A 144 4.66 2.94 18.80
CA ARG A 144 4.52 1.57 19.28
C ARG A 144 4.53 0.56 18.14
N MET A 145 3.86 0.86 17.03
CA MET A 145 3.81 -0.03 15.88
C MET A 145 5.20 -0.22 15.28
N VAL A 146 5.87 0.88 14.92
CA VAL A 146 7.21 0.83 14.30
C VAL A 146 8.22 0.17 15.24
N LYS A 147 8.15 0.43 16.54
CA LYS A 147 9.00 -0.24 17.53
C LYS A 147 8.82 -1.77 17.55
N LYS A 148 7.62 -2.29 17.27
CA LYS A 148 7.40 -3.75 17.15
C LYS A 148 8.10 -4.31 15.91
N LEU A 149 8.04 -3.60 14.78
CA LEU A 149 8.75 -3.99 13.55
C LEU A 149 10.27 -4.12 13.80
N VAL A 150 10.85 -3.15 14.50
CA VAL A 150 12.29 -3.15 14.85
C VAL A 150 12.64 -4.39 15.69
N ARG A 151 11.85 -4.67 16.74
CA ARG A 151 12.06 -5.83 17.61
C ARG A 151 11.94 -7.17 16.89
N ARG A 152 11.18 -7.23 15.79
CA ARG A 152 11.06 -8.41 14.93
C ARG A 152 12.24 -8.56 13.95
N GLY A 153 13.22 -7.66 13.99
CA GLY A 153 14.41 -7.71 13.13
C GLY A 153 14.08 -7.40 11.66
N LEU A 154 13.04 -6.62 11.40
CA LEU A 154 12.57 -6.34 10.03
C LEU A 154 13.39 -5.25 9.30
N TYR A 155 14.38 -4.64 9.96
CA TYR A 155 15.26 -3.58 9.43
C TYR A 155 16.65 -4.09 8.99
N VAL A 156 16.82 -5.41 8.86
CA VAL A 156 18.12 -6.09 8.71
C VAL A 156 18.27 -6.77 7.33
N ARG A 157 17.44 -6.40 6.37
CA ARG A 157 17.54 -6.90 5.00
C ARG A 157 17.76 -5.75 4.04
#